data_AF-A0A418NKR9-F1
#
_entry.id   AF-A0A418NKR9-F1
#
_cell.length_a   1.000
_cell.length_b   1.000
_cell.length_c   1.000
_cell.angle_alpha   90.00
_cell.angle_beta   90.00
_cell.angle_gamma   90.00
#
_symmetry.space_group_name_H-M   'P 1'
#
loop_
_entity.id
_entity.type
_entity.pdbx_description
1 polymer ?
#
loop_
_entity_poly.entity_id
_entity_poly.type
_entity_poly.pdbx_seq_one_letter_code
_entity_poly.pdbx_strand_id
1 'polypeptide(L)'
;MRRYPLLLASAAFLAACQQTEDSAAPPPQATSSPTETVEQTPSREAPASLIGEYRVAGIDGTEVGGQIGIALSVTETNIFYDPRCAGFDWTYTYEGGALTTERPADRAVCEIAVHPEQQRLAAALDAVTQAERTPSNGIELSGGGHSVTLFSQ
;
A
#
# COMPACT_ATOMS: atom_id res chain seq x y z
N MET A 1 34.59 1.96 33.46
CA MET A 1 34.15 3.27 34.00
C MET A 1 34.87 4.38 33.26
N ARG A 2 34.16 5.18 32.45
CA ARG A 2 34.65 6.51 32.03
C ARG A 2 33.44 7.38 31.70
N ARG A 3 33.09 8.22 32.69
CA ARG A 3 32.14 9.32 32.61
C ARG A 3 32.87 10.51 32.00
N TYR A 4 32.21 11.33 31.16
CA TYR A 4 32.42 12.77 30.98
C TYR A 4 31.38 13.33 29.97
N PRO A 5 31.07 14.63 29.98
CA PRO A 5 29.82 15.11 30.56
C PRO A 5 28.91 15.84 29.57
N LEU A 6 27.69 16.04 30.06
CA LEU A 6 26.69 17.01 29.65
C LEU A 6 27.27 18.41 29.40
N LEU A 7 26.93 19.03 28.27
CA LEU A 7 26.89 20.49 28.12
C LEU A 7 25.61 20.90 27.37
N LEU A 8 24.82 21.70 28.08
CA LEU A 8 23.60 22.38 27.67
C LEU A 8 23.87 23.46 26.60
N ALA A 9 22.85 23.77 25.79
CA ALA A 9 22.16 25.08 25.79
C ALA A 9 21.75 25.60 24.39
N SER A 10 20.43 25.79 24.23
CA SER A 10 19.76 26.98 23.68
C SER A 10 19.86 27.32 22.18
N ALA A 11 18.70 27.40 21.51
CA ALA A 11 17.97 28.66 21.30
C ALA A 11 16.79 28.47 20.33
N ALA A 12 15.60 28.84 20.79
CA ALA A 12 14.38 28.94 20.01
C ALA A 12 14.42 30.19 19.11
N PHE A 13 14.05 30.05 17.83
CA PHE A 13 13.64 31.16 16.98
C PHE A 13 12.18 30.95 16.56
N LEU A 14 11.28 31.59 17.30
CA LEU A 14 9.93 31.90 16.87
C LEU A 14 9.99 33.09 15.92
N ALA A 15 10.07 32.83 14.62
CA ALA A 15 9.85 33.86 13.61
C ALA A 15 8.36 33.93 13.29
N ALA A 16 7.64 34.75 14.05
CA ALA A 16 6.29 35.17 13.76
C ALA A 16 6.34 36.30 12.71
N CYS A 17 5.98 35.99 11.46
CA CYS A 17 5.65 37.01 10.47
C CYS A 17 4.12 37.17 10.43
N GLN A 18 3.61 38.11 11.23
CA GLN A 18 2.32 38.74 10.99
C GLN A 18 2.51 39.79 9.90
N GLN A 19 1.78 39.69 8.80
CA GLN A 19 1.64 40.79 7.84
C GLN A 19 0.16 41.11 7.64
N THR A 20 -0.23 42.15 8.39
CA THR A 20 -0.93 43.37 7.95
C THR A 20 -2.03 43.22 6.89
N GLU A 21 -3.25 43.36 7.37
CA GLU A 21 -4.48 43.62 6.61
C GLU A 21 -4.41 44.97 5.89
N ASP A 22 -4.52 44.95 4.56
CA ASP A 22 -4.84 46.13 3.74
C ASP A 22 -6.37 46.18 3.59
N SER A 23 -6.95 47.21 4.21
CA SER A 23 -8.40 47.43 4.25
C SER A 23 -8.83 48.20 3.01
N ALA A 24 -9.28 47.48 1.98
CA ALA A 24 -10.02 48.04 0.85
C ALA A 24 -11.48 47.56 0.92
N ALA A 25 -12.40 48.52 0.84
CA ALA A 25 -13.85 48.33 0.93
C ALA A 25 -14.38 47.29 -0.10
N PRO A 26 -15.29 46.36 0.28
CA PRO A 26 -15.83 45.41 -0.68
C PRO A 26 -16.98 46.00 -1.53
N PRO A 27 -16.97 45.81 -2.86
CA PRO A 27 -18.16 45.94 -3.71
C PRO A 27 -19.20 44.84 -3.42
N PRO A 28 -20.46 44.97 -3.88
CA PRO A 28 -21.59 44.17 -3.42
C PRO A 28 -21.39 42.66 -3.65
N GLN A 29 -21.78 41.89 -2.63
CA GLN A 29 -21.76 40.43 -2.56
C GLN A 29 -22.52 39.82 -3.73
N ALA A 30 -21.80 39.33 -4.75
CA ALA A 30 -22.28 38.24 -5.56
C ALA A 30 -22.17 36.96 -4.72
N THR A 31 -23.28 36.26 -4.57
CA THR A 31 -23.37 34.93 -3.98
C THR A 31 -22.55 33.96 -4.84
N SER A 32 -21.25 33.87 -4.54
CA SER A 32 -20.42 32.79 -5.04
C SER A 32 -20.67 31.59 -4.15
N SER A 33 -21.42 30.62 -4.65
CA SER A 33 -21.44 29.26 -4.15
C SER A 33 -19.99 28.80 -3.90
N PRO A 34 -19.71 28.05 -2.82
CA PRO A 34 -18.41 27.43 -2.70
C PRO A 34 -18.31 26.42 -3.85
N THR A 35 -17.49 26.74 -4.86
CA THR A 35 -16.92 25.73 -5.72
C THR A 35 -16.03 24.91 -4.80
N GLU A 36 -16.62 23.84 -4.27
CA GLU A 36 -15.92 22.75 -3.62
C GLU A 36 -14.88 22.26 -4.62
N THR A 37 -13.64 22.73 -4.45
CA THR A 37 -12.47 22.13 -5.10
C THR A 37 -12.40 20.73 -4.54
N VAL A 38 -13.05 19.79 -5.25
CA VAL A 38 -12.79 18.38 -5.09
C VAL A 38 -11.32 18.23 -5.43
N GLU A 39 -10.49 18.12 -4.41
CA GLU A 39 -9.09 17.74 -4.51
C GLU A 39 -9.08 16.36 -5.16
N GLN A 40 -8.97 16.34 -6.49
CA GLN A 40 -8.82 15.13 -7.27
C GLN A 40 -7.52 14.49 -6.81
N THR A 41 -7.63 13.56 -5.87
CA THR A 41 -6.54 12.62 -5.60
C THR A 41 -6.18 12.03 -6.96
N PRO A 42 -4.92 12.14 -7.42
CA PRO A 42 -4.54 11.66 -8.74
C PRO A 42 -4.99 10.20 -8.85
N SER A 43 -5.91 9.92 -9.77
CA SER A 43 -6.36 8.55 -10.05
C SER A 43 -5.13 7.75 -10.45
N ARG A 44 -4.71 6.83 -9.59
CA ARG A 44 -3.60 5.93 -9.89
C ARG A 44 -4.04 5.00 -11.01
N GLU A 45 -3.13 4.78 -11.95
CA GLU A 45 -3.40 3.99 -13.15
C GLU A 45 -3.48 2.50 -12.82
N ALA A 46 -4.48 1.79 -13.34
CA ALA A 46 -4.56 0.34 -13.23
C ALA A 46 -3.47 -0.34 -14.08
N PRO A 47 -2.75 -1.36 -13.58
CA PRO A 47 -1.83 -2.14 -14.39
C PRO A 47 -2.54 -2.77 -15.60
N ALA A 48 -1.93 -2.74 -16.78
CA ALA A 48 -2.50 -3.40 -17.97
C ALA A 48 -2.67 -4.92 -17.80
N SER A 49 -1.81 -5.55 -17.01
CA SER A 49 -1.87 -6.96 -16.61
C SER A 49 -1.20 -7.14 -15.26
N LEU A 50 -1.64 -8.17 -14.52
CA LEU A 50 -1.01 -8.63 -13.27
C LEU A 50 -0.11 -9.84 -13.48
N ILE A 51 -0.05 -10.42 -14.69
CA ILE A 51 0.75 -11.61 -14.97
C ILE A 51 2.25 -11.28 -14.82
N GLY A 52 2.95 -12.09 -14.03
CA GLY A 52 4.39 -11.94 -13.80
C GLY A 52 4.88 -12.56 -12.51
N GLU A 53 6.16 -12.36 -12.25
CA GLU A 53 6.83 -12.74 -11.01
C GLU A 53 7.17 -11.49 -10.22
N TYR A 54 6.84 -11.49 -8.93
CA TYR A 54 6.96 -10.30 -8.08
C TYR A 54 7.67 -10.64 -6.78
N ARG A 55 8.46 -9.69 -6.28
CA ARG A 55 8.83 -9.64 -4.87
C ARG A 55 7.72 -8.91 -4.11
N VAL A 56 7.30 -9.49 -2.99
CA VAL A 56 6.44 -8.79 -2.03
C VAL A 56 7.34 -7.86 -1.21
N ALA A 57 7.14 -6.55 -1.37
CA ALA A 57 7.97 -5.53 -0.73
C ALA A 57 7.34 -4.95 0.53
N GLY A 58 6.01 -5.02 0.66
CA GLY A 58 5.33 -4.55 1.85
C GLY A 58 3.93 -5.12 1.98
N ILE A 59 3.47 -5.26 3.23
CA ILE A 59 2.11 -5.66 3.59
C ILE A 59 1.61 -4.65 4.63
N ASP A 60 0.46 -4.03 4.38
CA ASP A 60 -0.18 -3.04 5.25
C ASP A 60 0.78 -1.90 5.65
N GLY A 61 1.58 -1.43 4.69
CA GLY A 61 2.61 -0.40 4.89
C GLY A 61 3.85 -0.84 5.66
N THR A 62 3.93 -2.10 6.12
CA THR A 62 5.12 -2.67 6.75
C THR A 62 5.98 -3.36 5.70
N GLU A 63 7.27 -3.01 5.65
CA GLU A 63 8.22 -3.63 4.71
C GLU A 63 8.36 -5.14 4.96
N VAL A 64 8.31 -5.91 3.88
CA VAL A 64 8.66 -7.34 3.87
C VAL A 64 10.10 -7.43 3.43
N GLY A 65 11.00 -7.62 4.39
CA GLY A 65 12.43 -7.68 4.16
C GLY A 65 13.20 -8.28 5.33
N GLY A 66 14.48 -8.57 5.13
CA GLY A 66 15.35 -9.14 6.14
C GLY A 66 15.33 -10.67 6.16
N GLN A 67 14.61 -11.28 7.12
CA GLN A 67 14.72 -12.71 7.45
C GLN A 67 13.98 -13.64 6.46
N ILE A 68 13.07 -13.10 5.65
CA ILE A 68 12.34 -13.85 4.62
C ILE A 68 12.14 -12.95 3.40
N GLY A 69 12.22 -13.56 2.21
CA GLY A 69 11.71 -13.00 0.97
C GLY A 69 10.53 -13.85 0.49
N ILE A 70 9.47 -13.21 0.03
CA ILE A 70 8.30 -13.89 -0.55
C ILE A 70 8.24 -13.53 -2.03
N ALA A 71 8.36 -14.54 -2.89
CA ALA A 71 8.14 -14.43 -4.33
C ALA A 71 6.69 -14.80 -4.63
N LEU A 72 5.95 -13.85 -5.22
CA LEU A 72 4.57 -14.00 -5.62
C LEU A 72 4.52 -14.21 -7.13
N SER A 73 3.96 -15.33 -7.56
CA SER A 73 3.74 -15.66 -8.96
C SER A 73 2.30 -15.39 -9.34
N VAL A 74 2.09 -14.72 -10.47
CA VAL A 74 0.76 -14.46 -11.04
C VAL A 74 0.74 -14.99 -12.47
N THR A 75 -0.06 -16.01 -12.70
CA THR A 75 -0.32 -16.58 -14.03
C THR A 75 -1.62 -16.01 -14.60
N GLU A 76 -2.08 -16.52 -15.75
CA GLU A 76 -3.37 -16.11 -16.33
C GLU A 76 -4.57 -16.36 -15.42
N THR A 77 -4.49 -17.37 -14.53
CA THR A 77 -5.63 -17.85 -13.74
C THR A 77 -5.37 -17.85 -12.24
N ASN A 78 -4.11 -17.78 -11.80
CA ASN A 78 -3.76 -18.00 -10.40
C ASN A 78 -2.77 -16.97 -9.87
N ILE A 79 -2.93 -16.65 -8.59
CA ILE A 79 -1.94 -15.97 -7.77
C ILE A 79 -1.45 -17.00 -6.74
N PHE A 80 -0.14 -17.17 -6.58
CA PHE A 80 0.39 -18.12 -5.60
C PHE A 80 1.80 -17.74 -5.12
N TYR A 81 2.21 -18.34 -4.00
CA TYR A 81 3.59 -18.33 -3.54
C TYR A 81 3.92 -19.63 -2.80
N ASP A 82 5.21 -19.91 -2.64
CA ASP A 82 5.63 -21.16 -2.02
C ASP A 82 5.62 -21.13 -0.48
N PRO A 83 5.33 -22.27 0.15
CA PRO A 83 4.96 -23.55 -0.49
C PRO A 83 3.46 -23.65 -0.77
N ARG A 84 3.09 -23.93 -2.03
CA ARG A 84 1.68 -24.09 -2.43
C ARG A 84 0.94 -25.21 -1.68
N CYS A 85 1.65 -26.23 -1.21
CA CYS A 85 1.05 -27.32 -0.43
C CYS A 85 0.41 -26.85 0.88
N ALA A 86 0.79 -25.66 1.38
CA ALA A 86 0.21 -25.03 2.56
C ALA A 86 -1.07 -24.21 2.26
N GLY A 87 -1.56 -24.26 1.01
CA GLY A 87 -2.80 -23.61 0.60
C GLY A 87 -2.64 -22.19 0.06
N PHE A 88 -1.42 -21.71 -0.21
CA PHE A 88 -1.17 -20.36 -0.75
C PHE A 88 -1.37 -20.29 -2.26
N ASP A 89 -2.62 -20.49 -2.68
CA ASP A 89 -3.03 -20.58 -4.07
C ASP A 89 -4.44 -19.99 -4.24
N TRP A 90 -4.56 -18.90 -4.99
CA TRP A 90 -5.82 -18.23 -5.28
C TRP A 90 -6.12 -18.37 -6.77
N THR A 91 -7.38 -18.57 -7.12
CA THR A 91 -7.90 -18.18 -8.44
C THR A 91 -8.26 -16.71 -8.41
N TYR A 92 -8.17 -16.02 -9.55
CA TYR A 92 -8.54 -14.60 -9.60
C TYR A 92 -9.20 -14.19 -10.91
N THR A 93 -9.94 -13.08 -10.86
CA THR A 93 -10.37 -12.31 -12.04
C THR A 93 -9.82 -10.90 -11.94
N TYR A 94 -9.46 -10.31 -13.07
CA TYR A 94 -8.92 -8.96 -13.13
C TYR A 94 -9.43 -8.20 -14.36
N GLU A 95 -10.07 -7.05 -14.13
CA GLU A 95 -10.56 -6.18 -15.19
C GLU A 95 -10.47 -4.71 -14.77
N GLY A 96 -9.72 -3.91 -15.53
CA GLY A 96 -9.67 -2.46 -15.34
C GLY A 96 -9.25 -1.99 -13.94
N GLY A 97 -8.43 -2.76 -13.23
CA GLY A 97 -8.01 -2.46 -11.86
C GLY A 97 -8.84 -3.16 -10.78
N ALA A 98 -10.04 -3.64 -11.10
CA ALA A 98 -10.83 -4.45 -10.19
C ALA A 98 -10.26 -5.87 -10.13
N LEU A 99 -10.06 -6.38 -8.91
CA LEU A 99 -9.51 -7.70 -8.63
C LEU A 99 -10.50 -8.47 -7.76
N THR A 100 -10.70 -9.75 -8.04
CA THR A 100 -11.39 -10.67 -7.12
C THR A 100 -10.53 -11.91 -6.98
N THR A 101 -10.35 -12.37 -5.74
CA THR A 101 -9.57 -13.56 -5.42
C THR A 101 -10.46 -14.59 -4.72
N GLU A 102 -10.19 -15.86 -4.97
CA GLU A 102 -10.84 -16.97 -4.27
C GLU A 102 -9.77 -18.00 -3.88
N ARG A 103 -9.70 -18.30 -2.59
CA ARG A 103 -8.83 -19.36 -2.06
C ARG A 103 -9.67 -20.59 -1.68
N PRO A 104 -9.44 -21.75 -2.28
CA PRO A 104 -10.16 -22.96 -1.87
C PRO A 104 -9.74 -23.38 -0.46
N ALA A 105 -10.72 -23.62 0.43
CA ALA A 105 -10.48 -23.92 1.85
C ALA A 105 -9.69 -25.24 2.08
N ASP A 106 -9.87 -26.23 1.21
CA ASP A 106 -9.33 -27.59 1.41
C ASP A 106 -8.08 -27.89 0.57
N ARG A 107 -7.30 -26.85 0.20
CA ARG A 107 -6.09 -27.01 -0.64
C ARG A 107 -4.81 -27.30 0.14
N ALA A 108 -4.81 -27.09 1.46
CA ALA A 108 -3.66 -27.43 2.29
C ALA A 108 -3.53 -28.95 2.38
N VAL A 109 -2.46 -29.50 1.80
CA VAL A 109 -2.14 -30.94 1.81
C VAL A 109 -0.89 -31.26 2.61
N CYS A 110 -0.14 -30.23 3.04
CA CYS A 110 1.00 -30.37 3.93
C CYS A 110 0.78 -29.57 5.22
N GLU A 111 1.27 -30.11 6.34
CA GLU A 111 1.37 -29.39 7.60
C GLU A 111 2.81 -28.94 7.81
N ILE A 112 3.02 -27.62 7.82
CA ILE A 112 4.34 -27.01 7.97
C ILE A 112 4.25 -25.79 8.88
N ALA A 113 5.40 -25.37 9.41
CA ALA A 113 5.51 -24.06 10.01
C ALA A 113 5.41 -22.98 8.91
N VAL A 114 4.36 -22.15 8.98
CA VAL A 114 4.17 -20.99 8.11
C VAL A 114 4.74 -19.75 8.80
N HIS A 115 5.52 -18.96 8.07
CA HIS A 115 6.06 -17.71 8.61
C HIS A 115 4.93 -16.67 8.82
N PRO A 116 4.95 -15.86 9.89
CA PRO A 116 3.90 -14.85 10.13
C PRO A 116 3.65 -13.91 8.94
N GLU A 117 4.70 -13.48 8.23
CA GLU A 117 4.57 -12.65 7.01
C GLU A 117 3.84 -13.37 5.86
N GLN A 118 3.98 -14.70 5.73
CA GLN A 118 3.20 -15.46 4.75
C GLN A 118 1.71 -15.46 5.15
N GLN A 119 1.40 -15.66 6.44
CA GLN A 119 0.01 -15.59 6.91
C GLN A 119 -0.60 -14.20 6.70
N ARG A 120 0.16 -13.14 6.97
CA ARG A 120 -0.26 -11.75 6.70
C ARG A 120 -0.53 -11.51 5.22
N LEU A 121 0.36 -11.97 4.35
CA LEU A 121 0.15 -11.89 2.91
C LEU A 121 -1.10 -12.66 2.49
N ALA A 122 -1.32 -13.85 3.05
CA ALA A 122 -2.49 -14.66 2.76
C ALA A 122 -3.79 -13.92 3.13
N ALA A 123 -3.84 -13.33 4.32
CA ALA A 123 -5.00 -12.55 4.77
C ALA A 123 -5.23 -11.31 3.90
N ALA A 124 -4.18 -10.61 3.50
CA ALA A 124 -4.29 -9.49 2.57
C ALA A 124 -4.86 -9.94 1.22
N LEU A 125 -4.30 -11.02 0.63
CA LEU A 125 -4.78 -11.57 -0.65
C LEU A 125 -6.20 -12.15 -0.59
N ASP A 126 -6.70 -12.54 0.58
CA ASP A 126 -8.11 -12.93 0.75
C ASP A 126 -9.07 -11.73 0.68
N ALA A 127 -8.56 -10.51 0.91
CA ALA A 127 -9.35 -9.30 1.07
C ALA A 127 -9.18 -8.28 -0.07
N VAL A 128 -8.19 -8.46 -0.96
CA VAL A 128 -7.92 -7.53 -2.07
C VAL A 128 -9.09 -7.43 -3.03
N THR A 129 -9.36 -6.21 -3.46
CA THR A 129 -10.42 -5.89 -4.42
C THR A 129 -9.92 -5.02 -5.59
N GLN A 130 -8.71 -4.49 -5.48
CA GLN A 130 -8.18 -3.50 -6.41
C GLN A 130 -6.68 -3.66 -6.62
N ALA A 131 -6.21 -3.30 -7.81
CA ALA A 131 -4.79 -3.21 -8.15
C ALA A 131 -4.47 -1.90 -8.86
N GLU A 132 -3.42 -1.22 -8.43
CA GLU A 132 -3.01 0.09 -8.96
C GLU A 132 -1.50 0.17 -9.13
N ARG A 133 -1.04 1.01 -10.06
CA ARG A 133 0.36 1.39 -10.18
C ARG A 133 0.72 2.40 -9.10
N THR A 134 1.84 2.15 -8.42
CA THR A 134 2.42 3.13 -7.50
C THR A 134 3.26 4.15 -8.27
N PRO A 135 3.56 5.33 -7.71
CA PRO A 135 4.49 6.30 -8.30
C PRO A 135 5.91 5.74 -8.52
N SER A 136 6.27 4.67 -7.82
CA SER A 136 7.54 3.95 -7.97
C SER A 136 7.50 2.83 -9.00
N ASN A 137 6.47 2.79 -9.86
CA ASN A 137 6.22 1.74 -10.87
C ASN A 137 6.00 0.34 -10.29
N GLY A 138 5.72 0.22 -8.99
CA GLY A 138 5.23 -1.00 -8.36
C GLY A 138 3.75 -1.24 -8.66
N ILE A 139 3.25 -2.35 -8.16
CA ILE A 139 1.80 -2.64 -8.10
C ILE A 139 1.40 -2.64 -6.63
N GLU A 140 0.37 -1.88 -6.27
CA GLU A 140 -0.30 -1.99 -4.98
C GLU A 140 -1.61 -2.76 -5.17
N LEU A 141 -1.73 -3.89 -4.47
CA LEU A 141 -3.02 -4.57 -4.30
C LEU A 141 -3.66 -4.06 -3.02
N SER A 142 -4.94 -3.71 -3.04
CA SER A 142 -5.63 -3.17 -1.86
C SER A 142 -7.08 -3.66 -1.78
N GLY A 143 -7.60 -3.75 -0.55
CA GLY A 143 -8.98 -4.17 -0.28
C GLY A 143 -9.16 -4.64 1.16
N GLY A 144 -10.38 -4.52 1.68
CA GLY A 144 -10.73 -4.99 3.03
C GLY A 144 -9.86 -4.42 4.17
N GLY A 145 -9.28 -3.23 3.99
CA GLY A 145 -8.36 -2.62 4.96
C GLY A 145 -6.91 -3.09 4.87
N HIS A 146 -6.59 -3.95 3.88
CA HIS A 146 -5.25 -4.45 3.62
C HIS A 146 -4.60 -3.80 2.40
N SER A 147 -3.27 -3.81 2.36
CA SER A 147 -2.49 -3.50 1.15
C SER A 147 -1.27 -4.40 0.97
N VAL A 148 -0.88 -4.65 -0.28
CA VAL A 148 0.32 -5.40 -0.65
C VAL A 148 1.07 -4.63 -1.74
N THR A 149 2.32 -4.27 -1.48
CA THR A 149 3.19 -3.64 -2.49
C THR A 149 4.06 -4.69 -3.17
N LEU A 150 4.01 -4.72 -4.49
CA LEU A 150 4.71 -5.65 -5.36
C LEU A 150 5.69 -4.90 -6.27
N PHE A 151 6.87 -5.48 -6.47
CA PHE A 151 7.78 -5.07 -7.53
C PHE A 151 8.14 -6.28 -8.40
N SER A 152 8.12 -6.10 -9.72
CA SER A 152 8.53 -7.14 -10.66
C SER A 152 9.96 -7.60 -10.39
N GLN A 153 10.22 -8.89 -10.59
CA GLN A 153 11.56 -9.48 -10.58
C GLN A 153 12.09 -9.74 -11.99
#